data_AF-A0AAN7VEU9-F1
#
_entry.id   AF-A0AAN7VEU9-F1
#
_cell.length_a   1.000
_cell.length_b   1.000
_cell.length_c   1.000
_cell.angle_alpha   90.00
_cell.angle_beta   90.00
_cell.angle_gamma   90.00
#
_symmetry.space_group_name_H-M   'P 1'
#
loop_
_entity.id
_entity.type
_entity.pdbx_description
1 polymer ?
#
loop_
_entity_poly.entity_id
_entity_poly.type
_entity_poly.pdbx_seq_one_letter_code
_entity_poly.pdbx_strand_id
1 'polypeptide(L)' 'MQPSPKDILKLYKNLLRYGQELQYTDKHYFCKRIKNEFQQNRSLTDITEIQFNYKRGVSLLEKKTVV' A
#
# COMPACT_ATOMS: atom_id res chain seq x y z
N MET A 1 -14.99 -8.81 -3.20
CA MET A 1 -14.50 -8.60 -4.58
C MET A 1 -12.99 -8.71 -4.53
N GLN A 2 -12.37 -9.65 -5.27
CA GLN A 2 -10.91 -9.79 -5.26
C GLN A 2 -10.28 -8.68 -6.12
N PRO A 3 -9.23 -7.99 -5.66
CA PRO A 3 -8.58 -6.95 -6.45
C PRO A 3 -7.84 -7.56 -7.65
N SER A 4 -7.94 -6.92 -8.81
CA SER A 4 -7.15 -7.32 -9.98
C SER A 4 -5.67 -7.01 -9.75
N PRO A 5 -4.71 -7.74 -10.37
CA PRO A 5 -3.30 -7.35 -10.35
C PRO A 5 -3.06 -5.89 -10.78
N LYS A 6 -3.88 -5.37 -11.71
CA LYS A 6 -3.84 -3.95 -12.11
C LYS A 6 -4.21 -3.00 -10.97
N ASP A 7 -5.20 -3.36 -10.16
CA ASP A 7 -5.65 -2.57 -9.02
C ASP A 7 -4.59 -2.54 -7.92
N ILE A 8 -3.92 -3.67 -7.68
CA ILE A 8 -2.81 -3.78 -6.72
C ILE A 8 -1.64 -2.89 -7.15
N LEU A 9 -1.27 -2.92 -8.43
CA LEU A 9 -0.21 -2.05 -8.96
C LEU A 9 -0.60 -0.57 -8.92
N LYS A 10 -1.87 -0.24 -9.16
CA LYS A 10 -2.39 1.13 -9.03
C LYS A 10 -2.30 1.61 -7.58
N LEU A 11 -2.71 0.77 -6.63
CA LEU A 11 -2.60 1.05 -5.19
C LEU A 11 -1.14 1.31 -4.79
N TYR A 12 -0.21 0.46 -5.22
CA TYR A 12 1.22 0.63 -4.96
C TYR A 12 1.75 1.99 -5.46
N LYS A 13 1.44 2.36 -6.71
CA LYS A 13 1.84 3.66 -7.28
C LYS A 13 1.24 4.84 -6.50
N ASN A 14 -0.04 4.74 -6.13
CA ASN A 14 -0.72 5.79 -5.37
C ASN A 14 -0.10 5.96 -3.97
N LEU A 15 0.23 4.86 -3.28
CA LEU A 15 0.91 4.91 -1.99
C LEU A 15 2.28 5.57 -2.08
N LEU A 16 3.08 5.23 -3.10
CA LEU A 16 4.38 5.88 -3.31
C LEU A 16 4.25 7.37 -3.60
N ARG A 17 3.26 7.77 -4.41
CA ARG A 17 2.98 9.18 -4.69
C ARG A 17 2.56 9.93 -3.41
N TYR A 18 1.66 9.35 -2.63
CA TYR A 18 1.27 9.89 -1.33
C TYR A 18 2.47 10.05 -0.39
N GLY A 19 3.37 9.06 -0.37
CA GLY A 19 4.62 9.13 0.39
C GLY A 19 5.52 10.31 0.03
N GLN A 20 5.48 10.79 -1.22
CA GLN A 20 6.22 11.98 -1.65
C GLN A 20 5.58 13.29 -1.17
N GLU A 21 4.26 13.30 -0.98
CA GLU A 21 3.46 14.44 -0.50
C GLU A 21 3.51 14.60 1.03
N LEU A 22 4.04 13.62 1.78
CA LEU A 22 4.15 13.68 3.24
C LEU A 22 5.06 14.82 3.71
N GLN A 23 4.54 15.71 4.55
CA GLN A 23 5.30 16.85 5.06
C GLN A 23 5.99 16.55 6.40
N TYR A 24 5.35 15.77 7.28
CA TYR A 24 5.77 15.57 8.67
C TYR A 24 6.31 14.17 8.96
N THR A 25 6.41 13.31 7.94
CA THR A 25 6.88 11.93 8.07
C THR A 25 8.14 11.75 7.21
N ASP A 26 9.06 10.92 7.67
CA ASP A 26 10.20 10.52 6.86
C ASP A 26 9.72 9.79 5.59
N LYS A 27 9.84 10.49 4.46
CA LYS A 27 9.43 10.01 3.13
C LYS A 27 10.18 8.75 2.73
N HIS A 28 11.47 8.67 3.07
CA HIS A 28 12.31 7.55 2.71
C HIS A 28 11.89 6.31 3.50
N TYR A 29 11.67 6.46 4.81
CA TYR A 29 11.16 5.41 5.67
C TYR A 29 9.80 4.92 5.18
N PHE A 30 8.86 5.83 4.91
CA PHE A 30 7.53 5.47 4.41
C PHE A 30 7.60 4.67 3.11
N CYS A 31 8.32 5.19 2.11
CA CYS A 31 8.45 4.51 0.82
C CYS A 31 9.15 3.16 0.94
N LYS A 32 10.17 3.05 1.79
CA LYS A 32 10.88 1.78 2.06
C LYS A 32 9.95 0.77 2.72
N ARG A 33 9.14 1.20 3.70
CA ARG A 33 8.14 0.35 4.37
C ARG A 33 7.11 -0.20 3.38
N ILE A 34 6.55 0.65 2.52
CA ILE A 34 5.60 0.21 1.48
C ILE A 34 6.25 -0.79 0.53
N LYS A 35 7.47 -0.52 0.04
CA LYS A 35 8.20 -1.46 -0.83
C LYS A 35 8.38 -2.83 -0.15
N ASN A 36 8.81 -2.83 1.11
CA ASN A 36 9.03 -4.06 1.86
C ASN A 36 7.75 -4.87 2.04
N GLU A 37 6.62 -4.23 2.41
CA GLU A 37 5.35 -4.96 2.55
C GLU A 37 4.89 -5.58 1.24
N PHE A 38 4.99 -4.87 0.12
CA PHE A 38 4.61 -5.42 -1.19
C PHE A 38 5.57 -6.54 -1.65
N GLN A 39 6.86 -6.45 -1.31
CA GLN A 39 7.83 -7.51 -1.60
C GLN A 39 7.59 -8.76 -0.76
N GLN A 40 7.35 -8.61 0.54
CA GLN A 40 7.06 -9.72 1.46
C GLN A 40 5.78 -10.45 1.06
N ASN A 41 4.75 -9.71 0.64
CA ASN A 41 3.47 -10.27 0.21
C ASN A 41 3.43 -10.64 -1.28
N ARG A 42 4.56 -10.63 -2.01
CA ARG A 42 4.57 -10.93 -3.46
C ARG A 42 4.16 -12.37 -3.77
N SER A 43 4.53 -13.30 -2.90
CA SER A 43 4.22 -14.72 -3.02
C SER A 43 2.97 -15.12 -2.23
N LEU A 44 2.23 -14.14 -1.71
CA LEU A 44 1.02 -14.39 -0.95
C LEU A 44 -0.06 -14.95 -1.87
N THR A 45 -0.56 -16.15 -1.54
CA THR A 45 -1.60 -16.85 -2.30
C THR A 45 -2.95 -16.86 -1.59
N ASP A 46 -2.99 -16.49 -0.31
CA ASP A 46 -4.25 -16.41 0.43
C ASP A 46 -5.06 -15.18 -0.01
N ILE A 47 -6.21 -15.46 -0.62
CA ILE A 47 -7.17 -14.48 -1.10
C ILE A 47 -7.66 -13.56 0.02
N THR A 48 -7.82 -14.09 1.23
CA THR A 48 -8.34 -13.35 2.40
C THR A 48 -7.32 -12.29 2.83
N GLU A 49 -6.05 -12.69 2.93
CA GLU A 49 -4.97 -11.76 3.26
C GLU A 49 -4.74 -10.73 2.15
N ILE A 50 -4.83 -11.12 0.87
CA ILE A 50 -4.74 -10.18 -0.26
C ILE A 50 -5.84 -9.13 -0.14
N GLN A 51 -7.08 -9.53 0.12
CA GLN A 51 -8.20 -8.60 0.28
C GLN A 51 -8.02 -7.69 1.48
N PHE A 52 -7.56 -8.23 2.61
CA PHE A 52 -7.30 -7.46 3.82
C PHE A 52 -6.22 -6.39 3.58
N ASN A 53 -5.08 -6.78 3.02
CA ASN A 53 -3.96 -5.89 2.73
C ASN A 53 -4.33 -4.82 1.71
N TYR A 54 -5.07 -5.20 0.66
CA TYR A 54 -5.58 -4.26 -0.33
C TYR A 54 -6.51 -3.23 0.31
N LYS A 55 -7.51 -3.67 1.09
CA LYS A 55 -8.46 -2.78 1.78
C LYS A 55 -7.75 -1.86 2.77
N ARG A 56 -6.74 -2.37 3.48
CA ARG A 56 -5.91 -1.59 4.40
C ARG A 56 -5.16 -0.48 3.67
N GLY A 57 -4.52 -0.79 2.53
CA GLY A 57 -3.82 0.21 1.72
C GLY A 57 -4.75 1.27 1.14
N VAL A 58 -5.94 0.87 0.66
CA VAL A 58 -6.96 1.82 0.17
C VAL A 58 -7.41 2.75 1.30
N SER A 59 -7.72 2.20 2.48
CA SER A 59 -8.14 2.97 3.64
C SER A 59 -7.09 4.00 4.08
N LEU A 60 -5.80 3.66 3.95
CA LEU A 60 -4.70 4.58 4.25
C LEU A 60 -4.68 5.79 3.30
N LEU A 61 -4.93 5.56 2.01
CA LEU A 61 -5.04 6.64 1.02
C LEU A 61 -6.28 7.51 1.22
N GLU A 62 -7.43 6.90 1.53
CA GLU A 62 -8.68 7.64 1.73
C GLU A 62 -8.62 8.53 2.96
N LYS A 63 -8.07 8.01 4.07
CA LYS A 63 -8.00 8.77 5.32
C LYS A 63 -6.86 9.80 5.34
N LYS A 64 -5.85 9.65 4.48
CA LYS A 64 -4.58 10.42 4.51
C LYS A 64 -3.96 10.50 5.92
N THR A 65 -4.31 9.60 6.83
CA THR A 65 -3.76 9.53 8.17
C THR A 65 -2.64 8.52 8.17
N VAL A 66 -1.40 9.01 8.17
CA VAL A 66 -0.28 8.27 8.75
C VAL A 66 -0.51 8.31 10.26
N VAL A 67 -0.93 7.20 10.86
CA VAL A 67 -0.96 7.05 12.33
C VAL A 67 0.44 6.66 12.79
#